data_AF-X1HHF3-F1
#
_entry.id   AF-X1HHF3-F1
#
_cell.length_a   1.000
_cell.length_b   1.000
_cell.length_c   1.000
_cell.angle_alpha   90.00
_cell.angle_beta   90.00
_cell.angle_gamma   90.00
#
_symmetry.space_group_name_H-M   'P 1'
#
loop_
_entity.id
_entity.type
_entity.pdbx_description
1 polymer ?
#
loop_
_entity_poly.entity_id
_entity_poly.type
_entity_poly.pdbx_seq_one_letter_code
_entity_poly.pdbx_strand_id
1 'polypeptide(L)'
;MVKKYGRKYWLENPKALIEYLEKYGIDIWFSAEGTAPWPKEPKFLDGDFLSAATGTILATNSDLLPPRLPAGIPERGVDFGLDAVTLDKERNIEFSTEIIYENKMDFTDGDVLLQGDGVVLQNKGAHQAVRTKGERTWSRRTFILPLPKAT
;
A
#
# COMPACT_ATOMS: atom_id res chain seq x y z
N MET A 1 -18.15 3.15 -18.63
CA MET A 1 -19.26 2.16 -18.75
C MET A 1 -19.20 1.06 -17.66
N VAL A 2 -18.85 1.40 -16.40
CA VAL A 2 -18.75 0.41 -15.30
C VAL A 2 -20.05 0.29 -14.47
N LYS A 3 -20.90 1.34 -14.47
CA LYS A 3 -22.20 1.37 -13.74
C LYS A 3 -23.22 0.30 -14.15
N LYS A 4 -22.97 -0.47 -15.21
CA LYS A 4 -23.90 -1.50 -15.73
C LYS A 4 -23.77 -2.85 -15.00
N TYR A 5 -22.63 -3.13 -14.34
CA TYR A 5 -22.36 -4.42 -13.72
C TYR A 5 -22.47 -4.34 -12.20
N GLY A 6 -23.35 -5.17 -11.62
CA GLY A 6 -23.51 -5.29 -10.17
C GLY A 6 -22.54 -6.30 -9.55
N ARG A 7 -22.51 -6.37 -8.21
CA ARG A 7 -21.64 -7.28 -7.42
C ARG A 7 -21.61 -8.72 -7.93
N LYS A 8 -22.77 -9.28 -8.28
CA LYS A 8 -22.90 -10.67 -8.76
C LYS A 8 -22.01 -10.95 -9.97
N TYR A 9 -22.03 -10.05 -10.97
CA TYR A 9 -21.23 -10.20 -12.17
C TYR A 9 -19.73 -10.27 -11.84
N TRP A 10 -19.24 -9.40 -10.97
CA TRP A 10 -17.81 -9.35 -10.62
C TRP A 10 -17.35 -10.58 -9.85
N LEU A 11 -18.22 -11.16 -9.00
CA LEU A 11 -17.92 -12.41 -8.30
C LEU A 11 -17.90 -13.62 -9.24
N GLU A 12 -18.80 -13.65 -10.23
CA GLU A 12 -18.87 -14.74 -11.22
C GLU A 12 -17.79 -14.61 -12.30
N ASN A 13 -17.27 -13.41 -12.54
CA ASN A 13 -16.29 -13.10 -13.58
C ASN A 13 -15.05 -12.40 -12.99
N PRO A 14 -14.27 -13.06 -12.12
CA PRO A 14 -13.15 -12.43 -11.43
C PRO A 14 -12.08 -11.88 -12.37
N LYS A 15 -11.91 -12.48 -13.55
CA LYS A 15 -10.98 -11.99 -14.59
C LYS A 15 -11.41 -10.70 -15.25
N ALA A 16 -12.71 -10.38 -15.23
CA ALA A 16 -13.22 -9.17 -15.87
C ALA A 16 -12.61 -7.89 -15.27
N LEU A 17 -12.26 -7.90 -13.97
CA LEU A 17 -11.59 -6.74 -13.37
C LEU A 17 -10.24 -6.48 -14.04
N ILE A 18 -9.42 -7.53 -14.17
CA ILE A 18 -8.08 -7.47 -14.75
C ILE A 18 -8.17 -6.99 -16.21
N GLU A 19 -9.07 -7.57 -17.01
CA GLU A 19 -9.28 -7.20 -18.41
C GLU A 19 -9.65 -5.71 -18.57
N TYR A 20 -10.44 -5.16 -17.64
CA TYR A 20 -10.80 -3.74 -17.67
C TYR A 20 -9.63 -2.84 -17.27
N LEU A 21 -8.86 -3.23 -16.25
CA LEU A 21 -7.66 -2.51 -15.84
C LEU A 21 -6.66 -2.42 -16.99
N GLU A 22 -6.39 -3.55 -17.65
CA GLU A 22 -5.53 -3.62 -18.84
C GLU A 22 -6.08 -2.75 -19.98
N LYS A 23 -7.36 -2.92 -20.33
CA LYS A 23 -8.00 -2.19 -21.43
C LYS A 23 -7.89 -0.68 -21.30
N TYR A 24 -7.99 -0.16 -20.08
CA TYR A 24 -7.92 1.28 -19.83
C TYR A 24 -6.53 1.77 -19.41
N GLY A 25 -5.53 0.87 -19.32
CA GLY A 25 -4.20 1.23 -18.83
C GLY A 25 -4.26 1.79 -17.41
N ILE A 26 -5.05 1.17 -16.52
CA ILE A 26 -5.24 1.58 -15.13
C ILE A 26 -4.69 0.49 -14.23
N ASP A 27 -4.01 0.90 -13.15
CA ASP A 27 -3.69 0.01 -12.05
C ASP A 27 -4.37 0.48 -10.77
N ILE A 28 -4.68 -0.50 -9.93
CA ILE A 28 -5.13 -0.26 -8.57
C ILE A 28 -4.04 -0.80 -7.67
N TRP A 29 -3.43 0.10 -6.91
CA TRP A 29 -2.43 -0.26 -5.94
C TRP A 29 -3.02 -0.29 -4.53
N PHE A 30 -2.74 -1.35 -3.80
CA PHE A 30 -3.36 -1.65 -2.52
C PHE A 30 -2.45 -2.48 -1.61
N SER A 31 -2.71 -2.44 -0.31
CA SER A 31 -2.33 -3.47 0.66
C SER A 31 -3.55 -4.31 1.03
N ALA A 32 -3.31 -5.49 1.61
CA ALA A 32 -4.37 -6.38 2.05
C ALA A 32 -4.29 -6.57 3.56
N GLU A 33 -5.43 -6.65 4.25
CA GLU A 33 -5.44 -6.99 5.68
C GLU A 33 -5.23 -8.51 5.84
N GLY A 34 -4.24 -8.89 6.63
CA GLY A 34 -3.88 -10.28 6.95
C GLY A 34 -2.92 -10.95 5.96
N THR A 35 -2.25 -11.99 6.46
CA THR A 35 -1.24 -12.76 5.73
C THR A 35 -1.85 -13.95 4.99
N ALA A 36 -1.58 -14.09 3.69
CA ALA A 36 -2.17 -15.15 2.86
C ALA A 36 -1.15 -15.82 1.91
N PRO A 37 -1.39 -17.07 1.46
CA PRO A 37 -2.44 -17.98 1.88
C PRO A 37 -2.11 -18.77 3.17
N TRP A 38 -0.85 -18.81 3.61
CA TRP A 38 -0.41 -19.54 4.80
C TRP A 38 0.57 -18.71 5.64
N PRO A 39 0.37 -18.55 6.96
CA PRO A 39 1.26 -17.71 7.79
C PRO A 39 2.73 -18.15 7.83
N LYS A 40 3.01 -19.44 7.56
CA LYS A 40 4.39 -19.98 7.54
C LYS A 40 5.09 -19.83 6.19
N GLU A 41 4.31 -19.68 5.12
CA GLU A 41 4.79 -19.52 3.74
C GLU A 41 3.87 -18.53 3.02
N PRO A 42 3.87 -17.26 3.45
CA PRO A 42 3.00 -16.27 2.85
C PRO A 42 3.43 -15.97 1.41
N LYS A 43 2.46 -15.76 0.54
CA LYS A 43 2.72 -15.24 -0.82
C LYS A 43 2.80 -13.72 -0.82
N PHE A 44 2.11 -13.07 0.11
CA PHE A 44 2.21 -11.65 0.40
C PHE A 44 1.85 -11.41 1.87
N LEU A 45 2.36 -10.31 2.40
CA LEU A 45 2.15 -9.80 3.75
C LEU A 45 1.11 -8.69 3.78
N ASP A 46 0.59 -8.38 4.97
CA ASP A 46 -0.32 -7.25 5.15
C ASP A 46 0.38 -5.94 4.78
N GLY A 47 1.65 -5.86 5.17
CA GLY A 47 2.55 -4.77 4.84
C GLY A 47 3.07 -4.70 3.40
N ASP A 48 2.64 -5.57 2.48
CA ASP A 48 3.10 -5.55 1.09
C ASP A 48 2.27 -4.59 0.22
N PHE A 49 2.94 -3.91 -0.70
CA PHE A 49 2.32 -3.04 -1.69
C PHE A 49 2.07 -3.81 -2.99
N LEU A 50 0.81 -3.95 -3.40
CA LEU A 50 0.36 -4.87 -4.46
C LEU A 50 -0.22 -4.13 -5.67
N SER A 51 -0.07 -4.73 -6.85
CA SER A 51 -0.75 -4.33 -8.08
C SER A 51 -1.93 -5.25 -8.39
N ALA A 52 -3.12 -4.67 -8.60
CA ALA A 52 -4.29 -5.43 -9.01
C ALA A 52 -4.28 -5.79 -10.50
N ALA A 53 -3.61 -4.99 -11.33
CA ALA A 53 -3.52 -5.25 -12.76
C ALA A 53 -2.63 -6.47 -13.05
N THR A 54 -1.49 -6.59 -12.35
CA THR A 54 -0.50 -7.66 -12.61
C THR A 54 -0.58 -8.82 -11.62
N GLY A 55 -1.19 -8.60 -10.45
CA GLY A 55 -1.15 -9.56 -9.35
C GLY A 55 0.24 -9.73 -8.72
N THR A 56 1.11 -8.72 -8.86
CA THR A 56 2.48 -8.75 -8.34
C THR A 56 2.66 -7.85 -7.12
N ILE A 57 3.70 -8.13 -6.33
CA ILE A 57 4.19 -7.24 -5.28
C ILE A 57 5.03 -6.14 -5.94
N LEU A 58 4.66 -4.88 -5.73
CA LEU A 58 5.40 -3.69 -6.16
C LEU A 58 6.54 -3.35 -5.19
N ALA A 59 6.30 -3.52 -3.90
CA ALA A 59 7.30 -3.40 -2.84
C ALA A 59 6.89 -4.28 -1.67
N THR A 60 7.82 -5.06 -1.11
CA THR A 60 7.53 -5.86 0.09
C THR A 60 7.56 -4.97 1.34
N ASN A 61 6.98 -5.44 2.44
CA ASN A 61 7.11 -4.76 3.74
C ASN A 61 8.60 -4.55 4.13
N SER A 62 9.47 -5.49 3.74
CA SER A 62 10.92 -5.40 3.89
C SER A 62 11.56 -4.29 3.04
N ASP A 63 11.06 -4.05 1.83
CA ASP A 63 11.59 -3.04 0.90
C ASP A 63 11.11 -1.63 1.25
N LEU A 64 9.95 -1.52 1.88
CA LEU A 64 9.38 -0.25 2.31
C LEU A 64 10.12 0.32 3.52
N LEU A 65 10.50 -0.54 4.47
CA LEU A 65 11.09 -0.14 5.74
C LEU A 65 12.62 -0.25 5.75
N PRO A 66 13.33 0.60 6.52
CA PRO A 66 14.79 0.57 6.57
C PRO A 66 15.33 -0.79 7.04
N PRO A 67 16.49 -1.26 6.53
CA PRO A 67 17.07 -2.56 6.87
C PRO A 67 17.28 -2.82 8.37
N ARG A 68 17.40 -1.75 9.18
CA ARG A 68 17.56 -1.84 10.64
C ARG A 68 16.33 -2.35 11.38
N LEU A 69 15.15 -2.32 10.76
CA LEU A 69 13.91 -2.83 11.35
C LEU A 69 13.72 -4.32 11.01
N PRO A 70 13.06 -5.10 11.85
CA PRO A 70 12.80 -6.53 11.58
C PRO A 70 11.61 -6.75 10.61
N ALA A 71 11.42 -5.88 9.62
CA ALA A 71 10.27 -5.94 8.71
C ALA A 71 10.33 -7.16 7.79
N GLY A 72 9.24 -7.92 7.67
CA GLY A 72 9.12 -9.14 6.87
C GLY A 72 9.08 -10.41 7.73
N ILE A 73 8.00 -11.17 7.63
CA ILE A 73 7.90 -12.54 8.16
C ILE A 73 7.96 -13.56 7.03
N PRO A 74 8.47 -14.79 7.27
CA PRO A 74 9.06 -15.26 8.53
C PRO A 74 10.54 -14.87 8.76
N GLU A 75 11.22 -14.28 7.78
CA GLU A 75 12.69 -14.16 7.78
C GLU A 75 13.24 -13.12 8.76
N ARG A 76 12.60 -11.96 8.87
CA ARG A 76 13.11 -10.81 9.67
C ARG A 76 12.34 -10.59 10.98
N GLY A 77 11.07 -11.00 11.03
CA GLY A 77 10.36 -11.29 12.28
C GLY A 77 9.09 -10.49 12.55
N VAL A 78 8.81 -9.41 11.81
CA VAL A 78 7.63 -8.55 12.06
C VAL A 78 6.96 -8.12 10.74
N ASP A 79 5.65 -8.31 10.64
CA ASP A 79 4.83 -7.64 9.64
C ASP A 79 4.32 -6.33 10.25
N PHE A 80 4.74 -5.19 9.71
CA PHE A 80 4.37 -3.87 10.24
C PHE A 80 3.00 -3.38 9.72
N GLY A 81 2.36 -4.14 8.83
CA GLY A 81 1.12 -3.74 8.16
C GLY A 81 1.28 -2.48 7.30
N LEU A 82 0.27 -2.17 6.49
CA LEU A 82 0.24 -0.96 5.67
C LEU A 82 -1.15 -0.32 5.71
N ASP A 83 -1.26 0.82 6.40
CA ASP A 83 -2.53 1.57 6.57
C ASP A 83 -2.78 2.52 5.38
N ALA A 84 -1.71 3.09 4.81
CA ALA A 84 -1.80 4.00 3.67
C ALA A 84 -0.52 3.98 2.84
N VAL A 85 -0.65 4.26 1.53
CA VAL A 85 0.48 4.32 0.60
C VAL A 85 0.18 5.25 -0.56
N THR A 86 1.04 6.20 -0.88
CA THR A 86 0.86 7.12 -1.98
C THR A 86 2.17 7.34 -2.71
N LEU A 87 2.09 8.08 -3.82
CA LEU A 87 3.26 8.59 -4.50
C LEU A 87 3.32 10.09 -4.34
N ASP A 88 4.51 10.62 -4.07
CA ASP A 88 4.77 12.04 -4.24
C ASP A 88 4.82 12.45 -5.72
N LYS A 89 5.14 13.72 -6.00
CA LYS A 89 5.18 14.25 -7.38
C LYS A 89 6.33 13.63 -8.19
N GLU A 90 7.39 13.23 -7.50
CA GLU A 90 8.59 12.60 -8.02
C GLU A 90 8.44 11.07 -8.14
N ARG A 91 7.28 10.52 -7.73
CA ARG A 91 6.94 9.10 -7.70
C ARG A 91 7.72 8.28 -6.66
N ASN A 92 8.17 8.91 -5.58
CA ASN A 92 8.65 8.19 -4.41
C ASN A 92 7.47 7.63 -3.63
N ILE A 93 7.64 6.45 -3.05
CA ILE A 93 6.62 5.80 -2.23
C ILE A 93 6.61 6.43 -0.84
N GLU A 94 5.49 7.07 -0.50
CA GLU A 94 5.16 7.55 0.84
C GLU A 94 4.13 6.62 1.47
N PHE A 95 4.27 6.21 2.72
CA PHE A 95 3.38 5.22 3.32
C PHE A 95 3.21 5.38 4.83
N SER A 96 2.25 4.67 5.40
CA SER A 96 2.02 4.58 6.85
C SER A 96 1.79 3.14 7.25
N THR A 97 2.27 2.78 8.44
CA THR A 97 2.19 1.42 8.99
C THR A 97 1.18 1.34 10.15
N GLU A 98 0.68 0.14 10.42
CA GLU A 98 -0.21 -0.16 11.56
C GLU A 98 0.65 -0.68 12.73
N ILE A 99 1.23 0.22 13.54
CA ILE A 99 2.26 -0.22 14.49
C ILE A 99 1.66 -0.83 15.76
N ILE A 100 1.93 -2.12 15.98
CA ILE A 100 2.02 -2.74 17.30
C ILE A 100 3.39 -3.45 17.37
N TYR A 101 4.44 -2.70 17.72
CA TYR A 101 5.78 -3.25 17.95
C TYR A 101 6.30 -2.75 19.30
N GLU A 102 6.76 -3.67 20.14
CA GLU A 102 7.06 -3.39 21.56
C GLU A 102 8.35 -2.60 21.78
N ASN A 103 9.26 -2.55 20.78
CA ASN A 103 10.49 -1.79 20.90
C ASN A 103 10.29 -0.33 20.47
N LYS A 104 11.07 0.56 21.09
CA LYS A 104 11.09 1.98 20.78
C LYS A 104 11.55 2.20 19.33
N MET A 105 10.68 2.78 18.50
CA MET A 105 10.99 3.23 17.15
C MET A 105 11.05 4.74 17.05
N ASP A 106 11.67 5.24 15.97
CA ASP A 106 11.77 6.67 15.66
C ASP A 106 10.47 7.26 15.09
N PHE A 107 9.48 6.41 14.82
CA PHE A 107 8.17 6.75 14.26
C PHE A 107 7.05 5.97 14.94
N THR A 108 5.82 6.47 14.82
CA THR A 108 4.59 5.91 15.41
C THR A 108 3.57 5.53 14.34
N ASP A 109 2.51 4.84 14.76
CA ASP A 109 1.36 4.57 13.90
C ASP A 109 0.78 5.88 13.33
N GLY A 110 0.47 5.87 12.03
CA GLY A 110 -0.04 7.04 11.32
C GLY A 110 1.03 8.09 10.95
N ASP A 111 2.31 7.87 11.25
CA ASP A 111 3.38 8.66 10.64
C ASP A 111 3.48 8.36 9.14
N VAL A 112 3.72 9.38 8.33
CA VAL A 112 4.04 9.22 6.92
C VAL A 112 5.54 9.00 6.79
N LEU A 113 5.91 7.88 6.20
CA LEU A 113 7.26 7.42 5.96
C LEU A 113 7.59 7.50 4.47
N LEU A 114 8.88 7.66 4.15
CA LEU A 114 9.43 7.52 2.81
C LEU A 114 10.13 6.18 2.72
N GLN A 115 9.95 5.47 1.61
CA GLN A 115 10.62 4.20 1.37
C GLN A 115 12.12 4.25 1.70
N GLY A 116 12.58 3.27 2.49
CA GLY A 116 13.99 3.01 2.75
C GLY A 116 14.67 3.82 3.86
N ASP A 117 14.22 5.05 4.19
CA ASP A 117 14.99 5.90 5.13
C ASP A 117 14.20 6.98 5.91
N GLY A 118 12.98 7.37 5.49
CA GLY A 118 12.43 8.66 5.97
C GLY A 118 11.22 8.57 6.88
N VAL A 119 11.16 9.43 7.90
CA VAL A 119 9.89 9.96 8.41
C VAL A 119 9.63 11.29 7.70
N VAL A 120 8.62 11.33 6.85
CA VAL A 120 8.23 12.52 6.07
C VAL A 120 7.37 13.45 6.93
N LEU A 121 6.45 12.87 7.71
CA LEU A 121 5.51 13.65 8.50
C LEU A 121 5.04 12.85 9.71
N GLN A 122 5.27 13.38 10.91
CA GLN A 122 4.71 12.77 12.12
C GLN A 122 3.18 12.91 12.12
N ASN A 123 2.46 11.94 12.69
CA ASN A 123 1.01 11.85 12.76
C ASN A 123 0.37 13.14 13.33
N LYS A 124 0.98 13.72 14.37
CA LYS A 124 0.57 15.04 14.92
C LYS A 124 0.64 16.17 13.89
N GLY A 125 1.63 16.13 12.99
CA GLY A 125 1.79 17.05 11.87
C GLY A 125 0.86 16.74 10.69
N ALA A 126 0.54 15.46 10.44
CA ALA A 126 -0.39 15.04 9.39
C ALA A 126 -1.79 15.64 9.58
N HIS A 127 -2.33 15.58 10.80
CA HIS A 127 -3.62 16.20 11.12
C HIS A 127 -3.63 17.73 10.90
N GLN A 128 -2.52 18.42 11.15
CA GLN A 128 -2.41 19.86 10.94
C GLN A 128 -2.22 20.22 9.45
N ALA A 129 -1.47 19.40 8.71
CA ALA A 129 -1.24 19.58 7.27
C ALA A 129 -2.52 19.39 6.45
N VAL A 130 -3.36 18.39 6.80
CA VAL A 130 -4.68 18.18 6.19
C VAL A 130 -5.60 19.39 6.41
N ARG A 131 -5.49 20.05 7.57
CA ARG A 131 -6.29 21.26 7.89
C ARG A 131 -5.85 22.52 7.16
N THR A 132 -4.59 22.59 6.71
CA THR A 132 -3.99 23.83 6.17
C THR A 132 -3.78 23.82 4.65
N LYS A 133 -3.68 22.65 4.01
CA LYS A 133 -3.55 22.54 2.54
C LYS A 133 -4.69 21.71 1.98
N GLY A 134 -5.66 22.37 1.34
CA GLY A 134 -6.74 21.75 0.56
C GLY A 134 -6.29 21.01 -0.71
N GLU A 135 -5.05 20.51 -0.77
CA GLU A 135 -4.44 19.90 -1.96
C GLU A 135 -3.81 18.52 -1.73
N ARG A 136 -3.69 18.03 -0.48
CA ARG A 136 -3.22 16.66 -0.20
C ARG A 136 -4.37 15.82 0.31
N THR A 137 -5.09 15.18 -0.61
CA THR A 137 -6.10 14.16 -0.29
C THR A 137 -5.40 12.87 0.13
N TRP A 138 -5.28 12.67 1.44
CA TRP A 138 -4.88 11.40 2.04
C TRP A 138 -6.11 10.50 2.15
N SER A 139 -6.15 9.41 1.39
CA SER A 139 -7.23 8.41 1.45
C SER A 139 -6.80 7.25 2.32
N ARG A 140 -7.62 6.90 3.32
CA ARG A 140 -7.61 5.56 3.90
C ARG A 140 -8.25 4.63 2.87
N ARG A 141 -7.42 3.84 2.19
CA ARG A 141 -7.75 2.84 1.14
C ARG A 141 -7.63 3.30 -0.31
N THR A 142 -6.99 2.40 -1.05
CA THR A 142 -6.99 2.18 -2.52
C THR A 142 -6.57 3.38 -3.37
N PHE A 143 -5.38 3.28 -3.95
CA PHE A 143 -4.86 4.29 -4.87
C PHE A 143 -5.04 3.79 -6.30
N ILE A 144 -5.73 4.58 -7.11
CA ILE A 144 -5.97 4.27 -8.52
C ILE A 144 -5.04 5.18 -9.31
N LEU A 145 -4.03 4.60 -9.95
CA LEU A 145 -3.12 5.34 -10.80
C LEU A 145 -3.16 4.76 -12.22
N PRO A 146 -3.08 5.61 -13.26
CA PRO A 146 -2.88 5.10 -14.61
C PRO A 146 -1.56 4.34 -14.68
N LEU A 147 -1.55 3.18 -15.33
CA LEU A 147 -0.33 2.43 -15.61
C LEU A 147 0.67 3.34 -16.35
N PRO A 148 1.97 3.26 -16.02
CA PRO A 148 2.98 3.89 -16.87
C PRO A 148 2.81 3.33 -18.30
N LYS A 149 2.75 4.22 -19.29
CA LYS A 149 2.75 3.79 -20.69
C LYS A 149 3.99 2.93 -20.91
N ALA A 150 3.80 1.69 -21.36
CA ALA A 150 4.89 0.87 -21.85
C ALA A 150 5.57 1.65 -22.99
N THR A 151 6.85 2.00 -22.79
CA THR A 151 7.75 2.51 -23.83
C THR A 151 8.11 1.42 -24.81
#